data_AF-A0A7X4E0X0-F1
#
_entry.id   AF-A0A7X4E0X0-F1
#
_cell.length_a   1.000
_cell.length_b   1.000
_cell.length_c   1.000
_cell.angle_alpha   90.00
_cell.angle_beta   90.00
_cell.angle_gamma   90.00
#
_symmetry.space_group_name_H-M   'P 1'
#
loop_
_entity.id
_entity.type
_entity.pdbx_description
1 polymer ?
#
loop_
_entity_poly.entity_id
_entity_poly.type
_entity_poly.pdbx_seq_one_letter_code
_entity_poly.pdbx_strand_id
1 'polypeptide(L)'
;MVAAPPDRYTHPLSARYASREMERIFAPAFRFGTWRRLWLALAEAQRDAGLDIPADAIRQMRDHLDDIDLDAAADYERRFRHDVMAHIHLFGEVAPAARGILHLGATSAFVGDNTDLIQHREALTLVRDRVVATIRALARFAEAHRARPTLAYTHFQPAQPTTVGKRATLWIQDFL
;
A
#
# COMPACT_ATOMS: atom_id res chain seq x y z
N MET A 1 -3.89 -4.40 -16.04
CA MET A 1 -3.21 -3.10 -16.22
C MET A 1 -3.13 -2.82 -17.70
N VAL A 2 -3.97 -1.92 -18.20
CA VAL A 2 -3.84 -1.44 -19.57
C VAL A 2 -2.55 -0.62 -19.59
N ALA A 3 -1.58 -1.01 -20.43
CA ALA A 3 -0.38 -0.21 -20.62
C ALA A 3 -0.81 1.20 -21.05
N ALA A 4 -0.25 2.23 -20.42
CA ALA A 4 -0.53 3.59 -20.85
C ALA A 4 -0.17 3.74 -22.34
N PRO A 5 -0.97 4.47 -23.12
CA PRO A 5 -0.65 4.78 -24.51
C PRO A 5 0.79 5.30 -24.64
N PRO A 6 1.55 4.92 -25.69
CA PRO A 6 2.96 5.26 -25.82
C PRO A 6 3.22 6.78 -25.96
N ASP A 7 2.18 7.56 -26.25
CA ASP A 7 2.19 9.03 -26.33
C ASP A 7 1.89 9.73 -24.98
N ARG A 8 1.67 8.96 -23.90
CA ARG A 8 1.40 9.50 -22.57
C ARG A 8 2.55 9.24 -21.59
N TYR A 9 2.80 10.24 -20.74
CA TYR A 9 3.77 10.10 -19.66
C TYR A 9 3.41 8.90 -18.79
N THR A 10 4.41 8.04 -18.56
CA THR A 10 4.31 6.93 -17.63
C THR A 10 5.40 7.09 -16.58
N HIS A 11 5.03 7.03 -15.31
CA HIS A 11 5.99 7.18 -14.22
C HIS A 11 6.95 5.97 -14.19
N PRO A 12 8.28 6.14 -14.28
CA PRO A 12 9.22 5.02 -14.39
C PRO A 12 9.26 4.16 -13.11
N LEU A 13 8.86 4.71 -11.96
CA LEU A 13 8.67 3.90 -10.75
C LEU A 13 7.66 2.78 -10.99
N SER A 14 6.47 3.05 -11.52
CA SER A 14 5.46 2.01 -11.75
C SER A 14 5.71 1.20 -13.03
N ALA A 15 6.44 1.72 -14.01
CA ALA A 15 6.67 0.99 -15.27
C ALA A 15 7.93 0.12 -15.28
N ARG A 16 8.91 0.38 -14.41
CA ARG A 16 10.25 -0.24 -14.53
C ARG A 16 10.90 -0.60 -13.21
N TYR A 17 10.80 0.25 -12.19
CA TYR A 17 11.67 0.13 -11.01
C TYR A 17 11.00 -0.50 -9.79
N ALA A 18 9.75 -0.16 -9.52
CA ALA A 18 9.04 -0.71 -8.38
C ALA A 18 8.76 -2.20 -8.61
N SER A 19 8.71 -2.92 -7.50
CA SER A 19 8.25 -4.29 -7.49
C SER A 19 6.73 -4.35 -7.63
N ARG A 20 6.20 -5.42 -8.22
CA ARG A 20 4.75 -5.64 -8.35
C ARG A 20 4.00 -5.58 -7.01
N GLU A 21 4.62 -6.02 -5.91
CA GLU A 21 4.01 -5.99 -4.58
C GLU A 21 3.77 -4.56 -4.09
N MET A 22 4.76 -3.67 -4.30
CA MET A 22 4.64 -2.25 -3.95
C MET A 22 3.62 -1.55 -4.85
N GLU A 23 3.64 -1.82 -6.16
CA GLU A 23 2.64 -1.30 -7.09
C GLU A 23 1.22 -1.73 -6.71
N ARG A 24 1.03 -2.98 -6.28
CA ARG A 24 -0.28 -3.48 -5.85
C ARG A 24 -0.83 -2.69 -4.67
N ILE A 25 0.01 -2.32 -3.69
CA ILE A 25 -0.42 -1.56 -2.50
C ILE A 25 -0.99 -0.19 -2.90
N PHE A 26 -0.37 0.48 -3.87
CA PHE A 26 -0.79 1.80 -4.34
C PHE A 26 -1.72 1.78 -5.56
N ALA A 27 -2.16 0.59 -5.99
CA ALA A 27 -3.08 0.47 -7.12
C ALA A 27 -4.51 0.91 -6.74
N PRO A 28 -5.29 1.46 -7.69
CA PRO A 28 -6.68 1.82 -7.45
C PRO A 28 -7.54 0.67 -6.89
N ALA A 29 -7.32 -0.56 -7.38
CA ALA A 29 -8.02 -1.75 -6.88
C ALA A 29 -7.78 -1.99 -5.37
N PHE A 30 -6.56 -1.79 -4.89
CA PHE A 30 -6.25 -1.90 -3.46
C PHE A 30 -6.92 -0.79 -2.66
N ARG A 31 -6.84 0.46 -3.14
CA ARG A 31 -7.48 1.62 -2.49
C ARG A 31 -8.98 1.42 -2.33
N PHE A 32 -9.69 1.20 -3.43
CA PHE A 32 -11.15 1.12 -3.40
C PHE A 32 -11.68 -0.18 -2.79
N GLY A 33 -10.92 -1.28 -2.90
CA GLY A 33 -11.22 -2.49 -2.14
C GLY A 33 -11.06 -2.25 -0.64
N THR A 34 -10.07 -1.45 -0.22
CA THR A 34 -9.92 -1.06 1.18
C THR A 34 -11.06 -0.17 1.65
N TRP A 35 -11.56 0.75 0.81
CA TRP A 35 -12.75 1.55 1.13
C TRP A 35 -13.98 0.67 1.41
N ARG A 36 -14.24 -0.33 0.54
CA ARG A 36 -15.34 -1.28 0.75
C ARG A 36 -15.19 -2.08 2.04
N ARG A 37 -13.97 -2.53 2.36
CA ARG A 37 -13.66 -3.21 3.63
C ARG A 37 -13.88 -2.31 4.84
N LEU A 38 -13.51 -1.03 4.75
CA LEU A 38 -13.75 -0.04 5.82
C LEU A 38 -15.24 0.23 6.01
N TRP A 39 -16.02 0.36 4.94
CA TRP A 39 -17.47 0.48 5.05
C TRP A 39 -18.13 -0.77 5.62
N LEU A 40 -17.66 -1.96 5.24
CA LEU A 40 -18.12 -3.22 5.84
C LEU A 40 -17.83 -3.23 7.35
N ALA A 41 -16.61 -2.90 7.76
CA ALA A 41 -16.22 -2.84 9.16
C ALA A 41 -17.04 -1.78 9.94
N LEU A 42 -17.34 -0.63 9.33
CA LEU A 42 -18.21 0.38 9.92
C LEU A 42 -19.63 -0.16 10.15
N ALA A 43 -20.21 -0.80 9.13
CA ALA A 43 -21.56 -1.34 9.20
C ALA A 43 -21.65 -2.50 10.21
N GLU A 44 -20.64 -3.37 10.28
CA GLU A 44 -20.55 -4.43 11.30
C GLU A 44 -20.47 -3.83 12.71
N ALA A 45 -19.57 -2.87 12.94
CA ALA A 45 -19.41 -2.23 14.25
C ALA A 45 -20.66 -1.45 14.69
N GLN A 46 -21.33 -0.75 13.78
CA GLN A 46 -22.58 -0.04 14.06
C GLN A 46 -23.72 -1.01 14.42
N ARG A 47 -23.78 -2.17 13.75
CA ARG A 47 -24.75 -3.21 14.07
C ARG A 47 -24.50 -3.79 15.46
N ASP A 48 -23.25 -4.07 15.78
CA ASP A 48 -22.85 -4.56 17.11
C ASP A 48 -23.14 -3.52 18.21
N ALA A 49 -23.09 -2.22 17.87
CA ALA A 49 -23.48 -1.12 18.74
C ALA A 49 -25.01 -0.91 18.85
N GLY A 50 -25.83 -1.70 18.14
CA GLY A 50 -27.28 -1.70 18.24
C GLY A 50 -28.03 -0.87 17.19
N LEU A 51 -27.36 -0.37 16.14
CA LEU A 51 -28.06 0.24 15.00
C LEU A 51 -28.77 -0.83 14.16
N ASP A 52 -29.92 -0.46 13.59
CA ASP A 52 -30.69 -1.34 12.72
C ASP A 52 -30.03 -1.46 11.33
N ILE A 53 -29.07 -2.39 11.24
CA ILE A 53 -28.36 -2.71 9.99
C ILE A 53 -28.75 -4.13 9.57
N PRO A 54 -29.46 -4.30 8.44
CA PRO A 54 -29.92 -5.60 7.99
C PRO A 54 -28.78 -6.60 7.77
N ALA A 55 -28.99 -7.85 8.18
CA ALA A 55 -28.01 -8.91 7.96
C ALA A 55 -27.70 -9.15 6.47
N ASP A 56 -28.69 -8.94 5.61
CA ASP A 56 -28.55 -9.02 4.15
C ASP A 56 -27.62 -7.93 3.61
N ALA A 57 -27.67 -6.71 4.15
CA ALA A 57 -26.77 -5.62 3.76
C ALA A 57 -25.31 -6.00 3.99
N ILE A 58 -24.97 -6.50 5.19
CA ILE A 58 -23.63 -6.96 5.55
C ILE A 58 -23.15 -8.09 4.63
N ARG A 59 -24.05 -9.06 4.33
CA ARG A 59 -23.72 -10.16 3.42
C ARG A 59 -23.38 -9.65 2.02
N GLN A 60 -24.26 -8.85 1.41
CA GLN A 60 -24.04 -8.31 0.08
C GLN A 60 -22.76 -7.47 0.00
N MET A 61 -22.48 -6.65 1.02
CA MET A 61 -21.22 -5.89 1.09
C MET A 61 -19.99 -6.81 1.09
N ARG A 62 -20.03 -7.90 1.87
CA ARG A 62 -18.93 -8.85 1.99
C ARG A 62 -18.67 -9.62 0.70
N ASP A 63 -19.73 -9.99 -0.02
CA ASP A 63 -19.63 -10.78 -1.25
C ASP A 63 -19.02 -9.97 -2.41
N HIS A 64 -19.08 -8.64 -2.36
CA HIS A 64 -18.68 -7.73 -3.44
C HIS A 64 -17.52 -6.80 -3.07
N LEU A 65 -16.64 -7.17 -2.13
CA LEU A 65 -15.55 -6.27 -1.68
C LEU A 65 -14.53 -5.90 -2.77
N ASP A 66 -14.29 -6.81 -3.72
CA ASP A 66 -13.28 -6.65 -4.77
C ASP A 66 -13.88 -6.45 -6.18
N ASP A 67 -15.21 -6.40 -6.28
CA ASP A 67 -15.95 -6.22 -7.55
C ASP A 67 -16.00 -4.73 -7.94
N ILE A 68 -14.87 -4.18 -8.36
CA ILE A 68 -14.69 -2.74 -8.60
C ILE A 68 -14.62 -2.47 -10.10
N ASP A 69 -15.69 -1.90 -10.64
CA ASP A 69 -15.73 -1.32 -11.98
C ASP A 69 -15.19 0.12 -11.95
N LEU A 70 -13.94 0.30 -12.39
CA LEU A 70 -13.27 1.60 -12.39
C LEU A 70 -13.83 2.56 -13.46
N ASP A 71 -14.38 2.04 -14.55
CA ASP A 71 -14.97 2.86 -15.61
C ASP A 71 -16.32 3.42 -15.11
N ALA A 72 -17.15 2.59 -14.48
CA ALA A 72 -18.37 3.02 -13.82
C ALA A 72 -18.10 4.01 -12.67
N ALA A 73 -17.04 3.80 -11.89
CA ALA A 73 -16.61 4.74 -10.86
C ALA A 73 -16.28 6.13 -11.45
N ALA A 74 -15.51 6.17 -12.55
CA ALA A 74 -15.17 7.41 -13.23
C ALA A 74 -16.42 8.12 -13.78
N ASP A 75 -17.41 7.38 -14.27
CA ASP A 75 -18.68 7.94 -14.73
C ASP A 75 -19.50 8.57 -13.60
N TYR A 76 -19.54 7.92 -12.44
CA TYR A 76 -20.14 8.50 -11.24
C TYR A 76 -19.37 9.73 -10.75
N GLU A 77 -18.04 9.67 -10.73
CA GLU A 77 -17.19 10.78 -10.29
C GLU A 77 -17.37 12.01 -11.19
N ARG A 78 -17.46 11.83 -12.51
CA ARG A 78 -17.76 12.93 -13.44
C ARG A 78 -19.10 13.62 -13.14
N ARG A 79 -20.11 12.84 -12.72
CA ARG A 79 -21.44 13.35 -12.38
C ARG A 79 -21.45 14.08 -11.04
N PHE A 80 -20.85 13.49 -10.01
CA PHE A 80 -20.91 14.02 -8.64
C PHE A 80 -19.79 15.00 -8.31
N ARG A 81 -18.70 14.98 -9.09
CA ARG A 81 -17.44 15.69 -8.82
C ARG A 81 -16.87 15.35 -7.44
N HIS A 82 -17.09 14.11 -6.98
CA HIS A 82 -16.66 13.60 -5.70
C HIS A 82 -16.49 12.08 -5.78
N ASP A 83 -15.25 11.62 -5.61
CA ASP A 83 -14.82 10.22 -5.67
C ASP A 83 -15.47 9.32 -4.61
N VAL A 84 -15.48 9.72 -3.34
CA VAL A 84 -16.11 8.95 -2.25
C VAL A 84 -17.60 8.74 -2.55
N MET A 85 -18.31 9.80 -2.94
CA MET A 85 -19.73 9.67 -3.31
C MET A 85 -19.93 8.76 -4.51
N ALA A 86 -19.06 8.85 -5.52
CA ALA A 86 -19.10 7.95 -6.67
C ALA A 86 -18.96 6.49 -6.26
N HIS A 87 -18.01 6.17 -5.38
CA HIS A 87 -17.79 4.81 -4.90
C HIS A 87 -18.89 4.30 -3.95
N ILE A 88 -19.55 5.18 -3.19
CA ILE A 88 -20.75 4.83 -2.41
C ILE A 88 -21.87 4.36 -3.34
N HIS A 89 -22.16 5.13 -4.39
CA HIS A 89 -23.20 4.78 -5.36
C HIS A 89 -22.88 3.48 -6.10
N LEU A 90 -21.64 3.35 -6.60
CA LEU A 90 -21.17 2.14 -7.27
C LEU A 90 -21.28 0.90 -6.37
N PHE A 91 -20.88 1.00 -5.10
CA PHE A 91 -20.98 -0.14 -4.19
C PHE A 91 -22.44 -0.48 -3.86
N GLY A 92 -23.30 0.53 -3.78
CA GLY A 92 -24.73 0.35 -3.63
C GLY A 92 -25.39 -0.39 -4.81
N GLU A 93 -24.84 -0.34 -6.03
CA GLU A 93 -25.39 -1.08 -7.17
C GLU A 93 -25.30 -2.58 -6.98
N VAL A 94 -24.15 -3.06 -6.48
CA VAL A 94 -23.88 -4.48 -6.22
C VAL A 94 -24.36 -4.93 -4.84
N ALA A 95 -24.53 -4.01 -3.89
CA ALA A 95 -25.10 -4.27 -2.57
C ALA A 95 -26.38 -3.43 -2.32
N PRO A 96 -27.49 -3.69 -3.03
CA PRO A 96 -28.71 -2.90 -2.96
C PRO A 96 -29.30 -2.80 -1.54
N ALA A 97 -29.20 -3.85 -0.72
CA ALA A 97 -29.67 -3.83 0.67
C ALA A 97 -28.85 -2.89 1.57
N ALA A 98 -27.61 -2.58 1.17
CA ALA A 98 -26.72 -1.70 1.92
C ALA A 98 -26.83 -0.21 1.52
N ARG A 99 -27.48 0.13 0.38
CA ARG A 99 -27.52 1.50 -0.17
C ARG A 99 -27.82 2.59 0.85
N GLY A 100 -28.78 2.36 1.74
CA GLY A 100 -29.20 3.34 2.75
C GLY A 100 -28.27 3.47 3.96
N ILE A 101 -27.36 2.52 4.16
CA ILE A 101 -26.46 2.48 5.34
C ILE A 101 -24.98 2.64 4.97
N LEU A 102 -24.64 2.66 3.68
CA LEU A 102 -23.28 2.94 3.23
C LEU A 102 -22.83 4.31 3.73
N HIS A 103 -21.66 4.33 4.38
CA HIS A 103 -21.05 5.55 4.92
C HIS A 103 -21.85 6.27 6.03
N LEU A 104 -22.79 5.58 6.67
CA LEU A 104 -23.66 6.15 7.71
C LEU A 104 -22.85 6.80 8.84
N GLY A 105 -23.03 8.11 9.02
CA GLY A 105 -22.38 8.89 10.09
C GLY A 105 -20.88 9.16 9.89
N ALA A 106 -20.30 8.75 8.77
CA ALA A 106 -18.89 8.99 8.45
C ALA A 106 -18.71 10.19 7.52
N THR A 107 -17.46 10.66 7.40
CA THR A 107 -17.02 11.66 6.40
C THR A 107 -16.01 11.02 5.45
N SER A 108 -15.69 11.68 4.33
CA SER A 108 -14.73 11.18 3.33
C SER A 108 -13.40 10.72 3.91
N ALA A 109 -12.88 11.42 4.94
CA ALA A 109 -11.65 11.06 5.63
C ALA A 109 -11.70 9.69 6.33
N PHE A 110 -12.89 9.19 6.69
CA PHE A 110 -13.03 7.84 7.25
C PHE A 110 -12.49 6.78 6.29
N VAL A 111 -12.76 6.89 5.00
CA VAL A 111 -12.24 5.93 4.01
C VAL A 111 -10.92 6.38 3.40
N GLY A 112 -10.74 7.68 3.15
CA GLY A 112 -9.51 8.24 2.60
C GLY A 112 -8.31 7.98 3.50
N ASP A 113 -8.28 8.65 4.65
CA ASP A 113 -7.12 8.67 5.55
C ASP A 113 -6.84 7.30 6.15
N ASN A 114 -7.86 6.53 6.56
CA ASN A 114 -7.62 5.19 7.08
C ASN A 114 -7.07 4.24 6.01
N THR A 115 -7.45 4.42 4.74
CA THR A 115 -6.86 3.63 3.65
C THR A 115 -5.42 4.04 3.41
N ASP A 116 -5.11 5.33 3.45
CA ASP A 116 -3.73 5.82 3.31
C ASP A 116 -2.84 5.27 4.44
N LEU A 117 -3.33 5.26 5.69
CA LEU A 117 -2.64 4.64 6.82
C LEU A 117 -2.38 3.14 6.60
N ILE A 118 -3.37 2.40 6.08
CA ILE A 118 -3.21 0.99 5.76
C ILE A 118 -2.17 0.81 4.63
N GLN A 119 -2.26 1.59 3.54
CA GLN A 119 -1.29 1.55 2.44
C GLN A 119 0.13 1.83 2.93
N HIS A 120 0.32 2.85 3.76
CA HIS A 120 1.62 3.18 4.33
C HIS A 120 2.15 2.06 5.23
N ARG A 121 1.30 1.45 6.07
CA ARG A 121 1.71 0.31 6.91
C ARG A 121 2.17 -0.88 6.07
N GLU A 122 1.41 -1.25 5.04
CA GLU A 122 1.78 -2.36 4.14
C GLU A 122 3.08 -2.05 3.39
N ALA A 123 3.24 -0.82 2.90
CA ALA A 123 4.44 -0.39 2.20
C ALA A 123 5.68 -0.39 3.11
N LEU A 124 5.56 0.11 4.33
CA LEU A 124 6.64 0.12 5.33
C LEU A 124 7.02 -1.31 5.75
N THR A 125 6.05 -2.20 5.86
CA THR A 125 6.30 -3.63 6.13
C THR A 125 7.16 -4.25 5.02
N LEU A 126 6.82 -3.97 3.76
CA LEU A 126 7.60 -4.44 2.60
C LEU A 126 9.02 -3.84 2.56
N VAL A 127 9.17 -2.55 2.87
CA VAL A 127 10.48 -1.89 2.93
C VAL A 127 11.33 -2.47 4.07
N ARG A 128 10.75 -2.62 5.26
CA ARG A 128 11.42 -3.24 6.43
C ARG A 128 12.00 -4.60 6.06
N ASP A 129 11.19 -5.47 5.46
CA ASP A 129 11.63 -6.83 5.14
C ASP A 129 12.79 -6.85 4.14
N ARG A 130 12.81 -5.89 3.20
CA ARG A 130 13.91 -5.70 2.24
C ARG A 130 15.17 -5.15 2.91
N VAL A 131 15.04 -4.18 3.81
CA VAL A 131 16.17 -3.65 4.60
C VAL A 131 16.80 -4.77 5.43
N VAL A 132 15.98 -5.58 6.11
CA VAL A 132 16.45 -6.76 6.87
C VAL A 132 17.18 -7.75 5.96
N ALA A 133 16.66 -8.02 4.76
CA ALA A 133 17.32 -8.90 3.80
C ALA A 133 18.68 -8.33 3.33
N THR A 134 18.76 -7.02 3.07
CA THR A 134 20.00 -6.32 2.71
C THR A 134 21.03 -6.40 3.83
N ILE A 135 20.63 -6.11 5.07
CA ILE A 135 21.50 -6.24 6.26
C ILE A 135 22.05 -7.67 6.36
N ARG A 136 21.21 -8.70 6.21
CA ARG A 136 21.65 -10.10 6.25
C ARG A 136 22.65 -10.43 5.13
N ALA A 137 22.43 -9.92 3.92
CA ALA A 137 23.34 -10.13 2.80
C ALA A 137 24.70 -9.46 3.04
N LEU A 138 24.70 -8.21 3.50
CA LEU A 138 25.92 -7.48 3.87
C LEU A 138 26.64 -8.13 5.05
N ALA A 139 25.91 -8.64 6.05
CA ALA A 139 26.50 -9.32 7.19
C ALA A 139 27.24 -10.61 6.76
N ARG A 140 26.64 -11.42 5.88
CA ARG A 140 27.32 -12.59 5.30
C ARG A 140 28.57 -12.20 4.53
N PHE A 141 28.50 -11.13 3.74
CA PHE A 141 29.66 -10.59 3.00
C PHE A 141 30.76 -10.11 3.96
N ALA A 142 30.39 -9.39 5.01
CA ALA A 142 31.31 -8.86 6.01
C ALA A 142 32.05 -9.99 6.73
N GLU A 143 31.32 -11.05 7.13
CA GLU A 143 31.90 -12.23 7.79
C GLU A 143 32.85 -12.99 6.87
N ALA A 144 32.43 -13.27 5.63
CA ALA A 144 33.26 -13.97 4.63
C ALA A 144 34.57 -13.21 4.31
N HIS A 145 34.59 -11.89 4.47
CA HIS A 145 35.75 -11.05 4.21
C HIS A 145 36.36 -10.41 5.46
N ARG A 146 36.04 -10.93 6.66
CA ARG A 146 36.45 -10.35 7.95
C ARG A 146 37.97 -10.20 8.10
N ALA A 147 38.73 -11.13 7.51
CA ALA A 147 40.18 -11.19 7.59
C ALA A 147 40.89 -10.73 6.31
N ARG A 148 40.15 -10.27 5.28
CA ARG A 148 40.75 -9.85 3.99
C ARG A 148 41.30 -8.43 4.10
N PRO A 149 42.63 -8.22 4.14
CA PRO A 149 43.20 -6.88 4.30
C PRO A 149 42.87 -5.98 3.09
N THR A 150 42.71 -4.69 3.34
CA THR A 150 42.55 -3.66 2.30
C THR A 150 43.05 -2.31 2.81
N LEU A 151 43.53 -1.46 1.91
CA LEU A 151 43.96 -0.10 2.24
C LEU A 151 42.74 0.71 2.69
N ALA A 152 42.79 1.34 3.87
CA ALA A 152 41.76 2.27 4.30
C ALA A 152 41.99 3.67 3.71
N TYR A 153 40.93 4.48 3.72
CA TYR A 153 40.97 5.83 3.17
C TYR A 153 40.32 6.83 4.15
N THR A 154 41.05 7.90 4.46
CA THR A 154 40.52 9.12 5.09
C THR A 154 40.85 10.29 4.18
N HIS A 155 39.90 11.21 3.96
CA HIS A 155 40.03 12.24 2.90
C HIS A 155 40.32 11.65 1.50
N PHE A 156 39.91 10.39 1.28
CA PHE A 156 40.26 9.61 0.10
C PHE A 156 41.78 9.45 -0.15
N GLN A 157 42.60 9.64 0.89
CA GLN A 157 44.04 9.41 0.90
C GLN A 157 44.39 8.10 1.64
N PRO A 158 45.48 7.41 1.26
CA PRO A 158 45.93 6.19 1.94
C PRO A 158 46.07 6.37 3.45
N ALA A 159 45.45 5.48 4.21
CA ALA A 159 45.52 5.42 5.67
C ALA A 159 45.95 4.02 6.16
N GLN A 160 45.98 3.83 7.49
CA GLN A 160 46.32 2.54 8.10
C GLN A 160 45.40 1.41 7.59
N PRO A 161 45.91 0.18 7.37
CA PRO A 161 45.11 -0.92 6.83
C PRO A 161 43.84 -1.23 7.65
N THR A 162 42.81 -1.71 6.95
CA THR A 162 41.59 -2.29 7.53
C THR A 162 41.30 -3.63 6.84
N THR A 163 40.13 -4.22 7.07
CA THR A 163 39.65 -5.36 6.29
C THR A 163 38.42 -5.02 5.45
N VAL A 164 38.22 -5.71 4.33
CA VAL A 164 37.04 -5.54 3.48
C VAL A 164 35.77 -5.78 4.29
N GLY A 165 35.77 -6.80 5.17
CA GLY A 165 34.66 -7.06 6.07
C GLY A 165 34.41 -5.93 7.06
N LYS A 166 35.45 -5.39 7.72
CA LYS A 166 35.32 -4.23 8.63
C LYS A 166 34.80 -2.98 7.92
N ARG A 167 35.12 -2.77 6.64
CA ARG A 167 34.52 -1.68 5.86
C ARG A 167 33.02 -1.91 5.67
N ALA A 168 32.61 -3.13 5.34
CA ALA A 168 31.20 -3.47 5.13
C ALA A 168 30.35 -3.32 6.41
N THR A 169 30.91 -3.50 7.61
CA THR A 169 30.16 -3.26 8.86
C THR A 169 29.76 -1.80 9.04
N LEU A 170 30.49 -0.84 8.44
CA LEU A 170 30.09 0.57 8.47
C LEU A 170 28.85 0.79 7.61
N TRP A 171 28.75 0.15 6.44
CA TRP A 171 27.54 0.21 5.61
C TRP A 171 26.34 -0.43 6.31
N ILE A 172 26.56 -1.52 7.06
CA ILE A 172 25.52 -2.18 7.85
C ILE A 172 25.02 -1.25 8.95
N GLN A 173 25.92 -0.55 9.65
CA GLN A 173 25.58 0.35 10.75
C GLN A 173 24.57 1.43 10.34
N ASP A 174 24.65 1.95 9.12
CA ASP A 174 23.71 2.98 8.61
C ASP A 174 22.29 2.45 8.37
N PHE A 175 22.10 1.13 8.28
CA PHE A 175 20.78 0.50 8.14
C PHE A 175 20.15 0.05 9.47
N LEU A 176 20.92 0.05 10.57
CA LEU A 176 20.46 -0.36 11.91
C LEU A 176 19.89 0.82 12.69
#